data_AF-A0A519JSI8-F1
#
_entry.id   AF-A0A519JSI8-F1
#
_cell.length_a   1.000
_cell.length_b   1.000
_cell.length_c   1.000
_cell.angle_alpha   90.00
_cell.angle_beta   90.00
_cell.angle_gamma   90.00
#
_symmetry.space_group_name_H-M   'P 1'
#
loop_
_entity.id
_entity.type
_entity.pdbx_description
1 polymer ?
#
loop_
_entity_poly.entity_id
_entity_poly.type
_entity_poly.pdbx_seq_one_letter_code
_entity_poly.pdbx_strand_id
1 'polypeptide(L)' 'DVYARAVISKAGRRVAHVQAEAWQDDETQPIASLSAHFLVAQHDL' A
#
# COMPACT_ATOMS: atom_id res chain seq x y z
N ASP A 1 -20.30 0.53 -3.26
CA ASP A 1 -19.10 1.19 -2.69
C ASP A 1 -17.85 0.42 -3.05
N VAL A 2 -16.67 1.04 -2.90
CA VAL A 2 -15.37 0.40 -3.15
C VAL A 2 -14.56 0.49 -1.86
N TYR A 3 -14.00 -0.64 -1.44
CA TYR A 3 -13.10 -0.75 -0.29
C TYR A 3 -11.67 -0.94 -0.77
N ALA A 4 -10.71 -0.60 0.09
CA ALA A 4 -9.30 -0.83 -0.19
C ALA A 4 -8.50 -1.09 1.08
N ARG A 5 -7.43 -1.89 0.95
CA ARG A 5 -6.44 -2.15 2.00
C ARG A 5 -5.05 -1.99 1.42
N ALA A 6 -4.17 -1.35 2.18
CA ALA A 6 -2.76 -1.22 1.85
C ALA A 6 -1.88 -1.79 2.97
N VAL A 7 -0.78 -2.43 2.58
CA VAL A 7 0.23 -2.98 3.48
C VAL A 7 1.61 -2.48 3.07
N ILE A 8 2.40 -2.03 4.04
CA ILE A 8 3.82 -1.74 3.83
C ILE A 8 4.55 -3.09 3.87
N SER A 9 4.92 -3.60 2.70
CA SER A 9 5.66 -4.87 2.59
C SER A 9 7.12 -4.72 3.01
N LYS A 10 7.71 -3.53 2.87
CA LYS A 10 9.06 -3.20 3.31
C LYS A 10 9.18 -1.72 3.64
N ALA A 11 9.74 -1.38 4.80
CA ALA A 11 10.09 -0.01 5.16
C ALA A 11 11.62 0.13 5.30
N GLY A 12 12.26 0.79 4.33
CA GLY A 12 13.68 1.13 4.38
C GLY A 12 13.92 2.56 4.87
N ARG A 13 15.19 2.92 5.05
CA ARG A 13 15.61 4.27 5.50
C ARG A 13 15.03 5.40 4.64
N ARG A 14 14.97 5.20 3.31
CA ARG A 14 14.58 6.24 2.34
C ARG A 14 13.34 5.89 1.53
N VAL A 15 12.99 4.61 1.44
CA VAL A 15 11.90 4.13 0.58
C VAL A 15 11.09 3.08 1.32
N ALA A 16 9.77 3.24 1.29
CA ALA A 16 8.80 2.22 1.70
C ALA A 16 8.12 1.63 0.46
N HIS A 17 8.00 0.31 0.43
CA HIS A 17 7.27 -0.42 -0.59
C HIS A 17 5.88 -0.78 -0.08
N VAL A 18 4.85 -0.32 -0.78
CA VAL A 18 3.45 -0.49 -0.41
C VAL A 18 2.77 -1.34 -1.48
N GLN A 19 1.99 -2.30 -1.02
CA GLN A 19 1.05 -3.07 -1.82
C GLN A 19 -0.35 -2.71 -1.38
N ALA A 20 -1.24 -2.47 -2.33
CA ALA A 20 -2.63 -2.19 -2.04
C ALA A 20 -3.56 -2.93 -2.99
N GLU A 21 -4.73 -3.28 -2.49
CA GLU A 21 -5.80 -3.94 -3.23
C GLU A 21 -7.11 -3.21 -2.96
N ALA A 22 -7.96 -3.17 -3.98
CA ALA A 22 -9.31 -2.64 -3.89
C ALA A 22 -10.33 -3.69 -4.34
N TRP A 23 -11.45 -3.77 -3.64
CA TRP A 23 -12.55 -4.71 -3.92
C TRP A 23 -13.90 -4.03 -3.68
N GLN A 24 -14.97 -4.73 -4.04
CA GLN A 24 -16.34 -4.31 -3.76
C GLN A 24 -16.94 -5.27 -2.73
N ASP A 25 -17.58 -6.34 -3.20
CA ASP A 25 -18.35 -7.23 -2.32
C ASP A 25 -17.49 -8.29 -1.62
N ASP A 26 -16.41 -8.76 -2.25
CA ASP A 26 -15.56 -9.86 -1.76
C ASP A 26 -14.08 -9.47 -1.82
N GLU A 27 -13.42 -9.42 -0.66
CA GLU A 27 -12.00 -9.08 -0.54
C GLU A 27 -11.08 -10.10 -1.23
N THR A 28 -11.54 -11.33 -1.46
CA THR A 28 -10.78 -12.35 -2.19
C THR A 28 -10.83 -12.17 -3.71
N GLN A 29 -11.64 -11.24 -4.21
CA GLN A 29 -11.80 -10.92 -5.63
C GLN A 29 -11.51 -9.43 -5.88
N PRO A 30 -10.24 -9.01 -5.77
CA PRO A 30 -9.86 -7.62 -5.98
C PRO A 30 -10.13 -7.18 -7.42
N ILE A 31 -10.69 -5.99 -7.56
CA ILE A 31 -10.96 -5.35 -8.85
C ILE A 31 -9.78 -4.51 -9.33
N ALA A 32 -8.83 -4.18 -8.43
CA ALA A 32 -7.60 -3.48 -8.74
C ALA A 32 -6.49 -3.78 -7.72
N SER A 33 -5.25 -3.70 -8.18
CA SER A 33 -4.05 -3.79 -7.34
C SER A 33 -3.08 -2.65 -7.65
N LEU A 34 -2.26 -2.30 -6.66
CA LEU A 34 -1.26 -1.25 -6.77
C LEU A 34 0.02 -1.65 -6.03
N SER A 35 1.15 -1.51 -6.72
CA SER A 35 2.49 -1.54 -6.14
C SER A 35 3.09 -0.14 -6.23
N ALA A 36 3.50 0.43 -5.10
CA ALA A 36 4.07 1.77 -5.06
C ALA A 36 5.29 1.88 -4.16
N HIS A 37 6.18 2.80 -4.52
CA HIS A 37 7.34 3.19 -3.73
C HIS A 37 7.15 4.61 -3.23
N PHE A 38 7.24 4.80 -1.92
CA PHE A 38 7.14 6.11 -1.28
C PHE A 38 8.47 6.49 -0.67
N LEU A 39 8.86 7.76 -0.82
CA LEU A 39 9.99 8.30 -0.07
C LEU A 39 9.61 8.42 1.41
N VAL A 40 10.50 7.92 2.28
CA VAL A 40 10.35 8.06 3.73
C VAL A 40 11.08 9.33 4.12
N ALA A 41 10.35 10.30 4.67
CA ALA A 41 10.94 11.50 5.22
C ALA A 41 11.78 11.14 6.45
N GLN A 42 13.03 11.61 6.48
CA GLN A 42 13.86 11.53 7.67
C GLN A 42 13.37 12.59 8.65
N HIS A 43 12.77 12.17 9.76
CA HIS A 43 12.66 13.04 10.92
C HIS A 43 14.02 13.00 11.62
N ASP A 44 14.85 13.99 11.35
CA ASP A 44 15.98 14.29 12.22
C ASP A 44 15.37 14.94 13.49
N LEU A 45 15.28 14.16 14.57
CA LEU A 45 14.90 14.62 15.91
C LEU A 45 16.11 15.22 16.63
#